data_AF-A0A7R8H0I8-F1
#
_entry.id   AF-A0A7R8H0I8-F1
#
_cell.length_a   1.000
_cell.length_b   1.000
_cell.length_c   1.000
_cell.angle_alpha   90.00
_cell.angle_beta   90.00
_cell.angle_gamma   90.00
#
_symmetry.space_group_name_H-M   'P 1'
#
loop_
_entity.id
_entity.type
_entity.pdbx_description
1 polymer ?
#
loop_
_entity_poly.entity_id
_entity_poly.type
_entity_poly.pdbx_seq_one_letter_code
_entity_poly.pdbx_strand_id
1 'polypeptide(L)'
;MEEPETIIELIDVSMEKKSIESTIDKSICLSRATSQKKNCENYDYRTEILRYKVKLLNIQRILMREKRGKKINKKKLVKDFLLEKGHSISQVNFLMGKTNRLGNFSQDEIIDSLLLRTISLRAYKFLRQKKLMCLPAPSTLSNWIKDFRVNNGFLWNSLDQAEFAVPNAPVKCRSRIEETQDVPSLNQLEPTPISNEEEFEHHNSDDCISLSMALTFERES
;
A
#
# COMPACT_ATOMS: atom_id res chain seq x y z
N MET A 1 -13.95 -22.73 2.69
CA MET A 1 -13.39 -21.85 3.72
C MET A 1 -12.47 -22.73 4.54
N GLU A 2 -11.20 -22.76 4.16
CA GLU A 2 -10.18 -23.61 4.78
C GLU A 2 -9.45 -22.78 5.83
N GLU A 3 -9.39 -23.28 7.05
CA GLU A 3 -8.70 -22.65 8.17
C GLU A 3 -7.18 -22.80 8.01
N PRO A 4 -6.37 -21.75 8.27
CA PRO A 4 -4.93 -21.86 8.19
C PRO A 4 -4.37 -22.56 9.45
N GLU A 5 -3.83 -23.77 9.26
CA GLU A 5 -3.05 -24.48 10.27
C GLU A 5 -1.75 -23.72 10.58
N THR A 6 -1.68 -23.15 11.79
CA THR A 6 -0.44 -22.58 12.34
C THR A 6 0.49 -23.69 12.81
N ILE A 7 1.41 -24.10 11.92
CA ILE A 7 2.59 -24.90 12.27
C ILE A 7 3.63 -23.94 12.88
N ILE A 8 3.74 -23.92 14.20
CA ILE A 8 4.86 -23.28 14.91
C ILE A 8 5.90 -24.38 15.12
N GLU A 9 6.80 -24.54 14.15
CA GLU A 9 8.03 -25.30 14.33
C GLU A 9 8.93 -24.53 15.32
N LEU A 10 9.03 -25.06 16.54
CA LEU A 10 10.01 -24.69 17.54
C LEU A 10 11.39 -25.11 17.02
N ILE A 11 12.10 -24.16 16.43
CA ILE A 11 13.51 -24.31 16.07
C ILE A 11 14.32 -24.34 17.37
N ASP A 12 14.75 -25.55 17.74
CA ASP A 12 15.70 -25.79 18.82
C ASP A 12 17.10 -25.39 18.34
N VAL A 13 17.45 -24.11 18.50
CA VAL A 13 18.78 -23.59 18.13
C VAL A 13 19.78 -24.05 19.18
N SER A 14 20.41 -25.20 18.93
CA SER A 14 21.60 -25.70 19.61
C SER A 14 22.74 -24.68 19.46
N MET A 15 22.88 -23.80 20.45
CA MET A 15 23.97 -22.83 20.52
C MET A 15 25.26 -23.54 20.91
N GLU A 16 26.13 -23.77 19.93
CA GLU A 16 27.49 -24.23 20.12
C GLU A 16 28.23 -23.34 21.13
N LYS A 17 28.49 -23.91 22.32
CA LYS A 17 29.39 -23.36 23.33
C LYS A 17 30.83 -23.46 22.83
N LYS A 18 31.29 -22.52 22.01
CA LYS A 18 32.71 -22.43 21.64
C LYS A 18 33.36 -21.20 22.27
N SER A 19 34.37 -21.49 23.09
CA SER A 19 35.60 -20.69 23.28
C SER A 19 35.49 -19.34 24.00
N ILE A 20 35.24 -19.33 25.31
CA ILE A 20 35.62 -18.18 26.19
C ILE A 20 36.50 -18.63 27.38
N GLU A 21 36.80 -19.93 27.51
CA GLU A 21 37.46 -20.48 28.70
C GLU A 21 39.01 -20.36 28.74
N SER A 22 39.67 -19.83 27.70
CA SER A 22 41.13 -19.99 27.59
C SER A 22 42.01 -18.81 28.06
N THR A 23 41.46 -17.71 28.56
CA THR A 23 42.28 -16.49 28.84
C THR A 23 42.41 -16.11 30.32
N ILE A 24 41.82 -16.86 31.26
CA ILE A 24 41.86 -16.50 32.69
C ILE A 24 42.97 -17.24 33.48
N ASP A 25 43.52 -18.33 32.95
CA ASP A 25 44.30 -19.30 33.74
C ASP A 25 45.80 -18.98 33.94
N LYS A 26 46.30 -17.78 33.62
CA LYS A 26 47.76 -17.52 33.64
C LYS A 26 48.30 -16.49 34.63
N SER A 27 47.51 -15.99 35.59
CA SER A 27 48.02 -14.94 36.51
C SER A 27 48.04 -15.25 38.00
N ILE A 28 47.65 -16.45 38.44
CA ILE A 28 47.62 -16.77 39.89
C ILE A 28 48.73 -17.78 40.21
N CYS A 29 49.97 -17.30 40.12
CA CYS A 29 51.13 -17.98 40.69
C CYS A 29 51.36 -17.53 42.13
N LEU A 30 51.49 -18.53 43.01
CA LEU A 30 52.32 -18.58 44.21
C LEU A 30 52.23 -17.41 45.19
N SER A 31 51.42 -17.57 46.24
CA SER A 31 51.89 -17.32 47.62
C SER A 31 50.85 -17.73 48.67
N ARG A 32 51.35 -18.27 49.79
CA ARG A 32 50.73 -18.48 51.11
C ARG A 32 50.08 -19.83 51.41
N ALA A 33 50.95 -20.70 51.92
CA ALA A 33 50.57 -21.82 52.78
C ALA A 33 50.11 -21.31 54.17
N THR A 34 49.10 -22.01 54.71
CA THR A 34 48.77 -22.28 56.14
C THR A 34 47.92 -21.35 57.04
N SER A 35 47.24 -20.29 56.57
CA SER A 35 46.29 -19.56 57.47
C SER A 35 44.90 -19.19 56.90
N GLN A 36 44.49 -19.67 55.73
CA GLN A 36 43.43 -19.01 54.93
C GLN A 36 42.21 -19.89 54.55
N LYS A 37 41.87 -20.94 55.32
CA LYS A 37 40.84 -21.90 54.90
C LYS A 37 39.37 -21.47 55.07
N LYS A 38 39.06 -20.36 55.76
CA LYS A 38 37.68 -19.85 55.92
C LYS A 38 37.31 -18.70 54.98
N ASN A 39 38.28 -18.14 54.23
CA ASN A 39 38.03 -17.08 53.25
C ASN A 39 37.88 -17.60 51.81
N CYS A 40 38.19 -18.87 51.54
CA CYS A 40 38.13 -19.44 50.19
C CYS A 40 36.70 -19.76 49.72
N GLU A 41 35.82 -20.24 50.61
CA GLU A 41 34.42 -20.53 50.24
C GLU A 41 33.68 -19.27 49.78
N ASN A 42 33.98 -18.12 50.38
CA ASN A 42 33.40 -16.83 49.99
C ASN A 42 33.81 -16.40 48.57
N TYR A 43 35.02 -16.77 48.14
CA TYR A 43 35.53 -16.43 46.81
C TYR A 43 34.78 -17.18 45.70
N ASP A 44 34.50 -18.47 45.90
CA ASP A 44 33.77 -19.29 44.93
C ASP A 44 32.32 -18.84 44.75
N TYR A 45 31.64 -18.44 45.83
CA TYR A 45 30.30 -17.84 45.69
C TYR A 45 30.35 -16.51 44.93
N ARG A 46 31.38 -15.69 45.18
CA ARG A 46 31.52 -14.39 44.52
C ARG A 46 31.78 -14.53 43.02
N THR A 47 32.58 -15.49 42.58
CA THR A 47 32.82 -15.76 41.15
C THR A 47 31.56 -16.28 40.46
N GLU A 48 30.81 -17.17 41.10
CA GLU A 48 29.57 -17.71 40.52
C GLU A 48 28.46 -16.63 40.43
N ILE A 49 28.35 -15.74 41.44
CA ILE A 49 27.45 -14.57 41.38
C ILE A 49 27.81 -13.65 40.21
N LEU A 50 29.10 -13.35 40.02
CA LEU A 50 29.55 -12.54 38.88
C LEU A 50 29.23 -13.22 37.54
N ARG A 51 29.42 -14.53 37.45
CA ARG A 51 29.07 -15.33 36.28
C ARG A 51 27.59 -15.25 35.94
N TYR A 52 26.70 -15.38 36.94
CA TYR A 52 25.26 -15.22 36.74
C TYR A 52 24.88 -13.79 36.34
N LYS A 53 25.52 -12.77 36.93
CA LYS A 53 25.31 -11.37 36.55
C LYS A 53 25.66 -11.11 35.08
N VAL A 54 26.77 -11.66 34.60
CA VAL A 54 27.15 -11.57 33.18
C VAL A 54 26.15 -12.31 32.28
N LYS A 55 25.72 -13.52 32.67
CA LYS A 55 24.67 -14.27 31.94
C LYS A 55 23.37 -13.47 31.83
N LEU A 56 22.90 -12.89 32.92
CA LEU A 56 21.69 -12.04 32.95
C LEU A 56 21.81 -10.83 32.03
N LEU A 57 22.94 -10.12 32.06
CA LEU A 57 23.19 -8.99 31.17
C LEU A 57 23.20 -9.40 29.69
N ASN A 58 23.74 -10.58 29.36
CA ASN A 58 23.72 -11.10 28.00
C ASN A 58 22.30 -11.45 27.53
N ILE A 59 21.50 -12.13 28.36
CA ILE A 59 20.09 -12.43 28.06
C ILE A 59 19.30 -11.13 27.83
N GLN A 60 19.48 -10.14 28.71
CA GLN A 60 18.82 -8.84 28.57
C GLN A 60 19.20 -8.14 27.25
N ARG A 61 20.47 -8.19 26.84
CA ARG A 61 20.91 -7.64 25.54
C ARG A 61 20.27 -8.37 24.37
N ILE A 62 20.16 -9.70 24.41
CA ILE A 62 19.51 -10.50 23.35
C ILE A 62 18.04 -10.11 23.24
N LEU A 63 17.30 -10.08 24.35
CA LEU A 63 15.89 -9.66 24.36
C LEU A 63 15.70 -8.24 23.83
N MET A 64 16.61 -7.32 24.16
CA MET A 64 16.57 -5.95 23.63
C MET A 64 16.86 -5.89 22.13
N ARG A 65 17.73 -6.77 21.60
CA ARG A 65 17.97 -6.90 20.15
C ARG A 65 16.76 -7.48 19.43
N GLU A 66 16.11 -8.49 19.98
CA GLU A 66 14.89 -9.08 19.41
C GLU A 66 13.73 -8.09 19.41
N LYS A 67 13.51 -7.36 20.52
CA LYS A 67 12.51 -6.29 20.58
C LYS A 67 12.78 -5.16 19.57
N ARG A 68 14.06 -4.86 19.29
CA ARG A 68 14.45 -3.88 18.26
C ARG A 68 14.26 -4.43 16.83
N GLY A 69 14.55 -5.71 16.62
CA GLY A 69 14.44 -6.37 15.31
C GLY A 69 12.99 -6.56 14.84
N LYS A 70 12.04 -6.66 15.77
CA LYS A 70 10.60 -6.84 15.46
C LYS A 70 9.82 -5.54 15.28
N LYS A 71 10.46 -4.43 14.89
CA LYS A 71 9.72 -3.27 14.38
C LYS A 71 9.17 -3.62 13.00
N ILE A 72 8.02 -4.29 13.00
CA ILE A 72 7.26 -4.56 11.77
C ILE A 72 7.05 -3.22 11.08
N ASN A 73 7.59 -3.11 9.87
CA ASN A 73 7.38 -1.93 9.06
C ASN A 73 5.94 -1.93 8.59
N LYS A 74 5.03 -1.34 9.39
CA LYS A 74 3.60 -1.27 9.10
C LYS A 74 3.33 -0.73 7.69
N LYS A 75 4.17 0.21 7.22
CA LYS A 75 4.08 0.76 5.86
C LYS A 75 4.42 -0.26 4.78
N LYS A 76 5.32 -1.20 5.04
CA LYS A 76 5.61 -2.30 4.10
C LYS A 76 4.44 -3.28 4.05
N LEU A 77 3.95 -3.70 5.22
CA LEU A 77 2.80 -4.61 5.33
C LEU A 77 1.57 -4.08 4.59
N VAL A 78 1.20 -2.81 4.82
CA VAL A 78 0.06 -2.19 4.13
C VAL A 78 0.30 -2.07 2.63
N LYS A 79 1.54 -1.79 2.19
CA LYS A 79 1.88 -1.73 0.76
C LYS A 79 1.69 -3.09 0.10
N ASP A 80 2.23 -4.13 0.72
CA ASP A 80 2.18 -5.50 0.22
C ASP A 80 0.71 -5.98 0.15
N PHE A 81 -0.09 -5.69 1.17
CA PHE A 81 -1.53 -5.97 1.16
C PHE A 81 -2.30 -5.28 0.02
N LEU A 82 -2.03 -4.00 -0.24
CA LEU A 82 -2.72 -3.29 -1.32
C LEU A 82 -2.34 -3.83 -2.71
N LEU A 83 -1.07 -4.20 -2.89
CA LEU A 83 -0.60 -4.83 -4.12
C LEU A 83 -1.23 -6.22 -4.33
N GLU A 84 -1.35 -7.00 -3.26
CA GLU A 84 -2.02 -8.31 -3.28
C GLU A 84 -3.50 -8.19 -3.67
N LYS A 85 -4.17 -7.09 -3.31
CA LYS A 85 -5.54 -6.78 -3.73
C LYS A 85 -5.66 -6.30 -5.18
N GLY A 86 -4.56 -6.24 -5.93
CA GLY A 86 -4.56 -5.84 -7.33
C GLY A 86 -4.53 -4.33 -7.54
N HIS A 87 -4.25 -3.52 -6.51
CA HIS A 87 -4.03 -2.10 -6.72
C HIS A 87 -2.72 -1.87 -7.46
N SER A 88 -2.75 -1.00 -8.46
CA SER A 88 -1.55 -0.59 -9.17
C SER A 88 -0.59 0.17 -8.26
N ILE A 89 0.70 0.09 -8.57
CA ILE A 89 1.79 0.76 -7.84
C ILE A 89 1.52 2.26 -7.71
N SER A 90 0.97 2.91 -8.74
CA SER A 90 0.68 4.34 -8.72
C SER A 90 -0.42 4.67 -7.69
N GLN A 91 -1.50 3.85 -7.67
CA GLN A 91 -2.59 3.94 -6.69
C GLN A 91 -2.10 3.68 -5.26
N VAL A 92 -1.26 2.66 -5.05
CA VAL A 92 -0.69 2.35 -3.74
C VAL A 92 0.17 3.51 -3.23
N ASN A 93 0.99 4.12 -4.10
CA ASN A 93 1.81 5.27 -3.72
C ASN A 93 0.94 6.50 -3.38
N PHE A 94 -0.15 6.71 -4.13
CA PHE A 94 -1.14 7.75 -3.87
C PHE A 94 -1.82 7.56 -2.51
N LEU A 95 -2.35 6.36 -2.23
CA LEU A 95 -2.99 6.03 -0.95
C LEU A 95 -2.03 6.15 0.25
N MET A 96 -0.75 5.85 0.02
CA MET A 96 0.29 5.96 1.05
C MET A 96 0.78 7.40 1.31
N GLY A 97 0.29 8.40 0.58
CA GLY A 97 0.65 9.81 0.75
C GLY A 97 2.14 10.10 0.51
N LYS A 98 2.87 9.20 -0.18
CA LYS A 98 4.33 9.31 -0.32
C LYS A 98 4.76 10.37 -1.32
N THR A 99 3.90 10.78 -2.25
CA THR A 99 4.26 11.75 -3.27
C THR A 99 3.08 12.68 -3.59
N ASN A 100 3.33 13.99 -3.50
CA ASN A 100 2.43 15.00 -4.10
C ASN A 100 2.50 14.97 -5.63
N ARG A 101 3.53 14.34 -6.20
CA ARG A 101 3.67 14.07 -7.63
C ARG A 101 3.14 12.68 -7.91
N LEU A 102 2.06 12.62 -8.69
CA LEU A 102 1.54 11.39 -9.25
C LEU A 102 2.65 10.77 -10.11
N GLY A 103 3.05 9.54 -9.79
CA GLY A 103 4.15 8.83 -10.45
C GLY A 103 3.79 8.40 -11.87
N ASN A 104 4.63 7.55 -12.45
CA ASN A 104 4.38 6.92 -13.74
C ASN A 104 3.08 6.09 -13.66
N PHE A 105 2.11 6.42 -14.50
CA PHE A 105 0.88 5.65 -14.66
C PHE A 105 1.13 4.46 -15.57
N SER A 106 0.49 3.33 -15.29
CA SER A 106 0.48 2.21 -16.25
C SER A 106 -0.37 2.57 -17.47
N GLN A 107 -0.14 1.88 -18.58
CA GLN A 107 -0.94 2.09 -19.80
C GLN A 107 -2.43 1.82 -19.53
N ASP A 108 -2.74 0.76 -18.77
CA ASP A 108 -4.12 0.42 -18.39
C ASP A 108 -4.77 1.55 -17.58
N GLU A 109 -4.04 2.13 -16.62
CA GLU A 109 -4.56 3.26 -15.84
C GLU A 109 -4.82 4.50 -16.71
N ILE A 110 -3.97 4.74 -17.71
CA ILE A 110 -4.17 5.82 -18.68
C ILE A 110 -5.43 5.55 -19.50
N ILE A 111 -5.64 4.31 -19.97
CA ILE A 111 -6.82 3.90 -20.74
C ILE A 111 -8.09 4.07 -19.90
N ASP A 112 -8.12 3.55 -18.67
CA ASP A 112 -9.26 3.67 -17.75
C ASP A 112 -9.57 5.14 -17.43
N SER A 113 -8.52 5.94 -17.22
CA SER A 113 -8.66 7.38 -16.98
C SER A 113 -9.20 8.11 -18.21
N LEU A 114 -8.80 7.69 -19.42
CA LEU A 114 -9.30 8.23 -20.67
C LEU A 114 -10.76 7.84 -20.87
N LEU A 115 -11.12 6.60 -20.61
CA LEU A 115 -12.50 6.09 -20.66
C LEU A 115 -13.40 6.85 -19.68
N LEU A 116 -12.97 7.05 -18.44
CA LEU A 116 -13.71 7.85 -17.47
C LEU A 116 -13.91 9.30 -17.94
N ARG A 117 -12.87 9.90 -18.55
CA ARG A 117 -12.92 11.24 -19.11
C ARG A 117 -13.88 11.34 -20.31
N THR A 118 -13.92 10.33 -21.18
CA THR A 118 -14.83 10.32 -22.34
C THR A 118 -16.29 10.11 -21.91
N ILE A 119 -16.53 9.28 -20.88
CA ILE A 119 -17.87 9.09 -20.32
C ILE A 119 -18.36 10.37 -19.62
N SER A 120 -17.54 10.97 -18.73
CA SER A 120 -17.93 12.19 -18.01
C SER A 120 -16.72 13.01 -17.57
N LEU A 121 -16.48 14.12 -18.27
CA LEU A 121 -15.43 15.07 -17.92
C LEU A 121 -15.66 15.70 -16.52
N ARG A 122 -16.92 15.94 -16.14
CA ARG A 122 -17.27 16.52 -14.83
C ARG A 122 -16.92 15.56 -13.69
N ALA A 123 -17.25 14.29 -13.82
CA ALA A 123 -16.91 13.27 -12.83
C ALA A 123 -15.39 13.11 -12.70
N TYR A 124 -14.68 13.03 -13.83
CA TYR A 124 -13.21 12.96 -13.85
C TYR A 124 -12.56 14.15 -13.10
N LYS A 125 -12.99 15.38 -13.41
CA LYS A 125 -12.49 16.59 -12.73
C LYS A 125 -12.79 16.57 -11.24
N PHE A 126 -14.00 16.20 -10.86
CA PHE A 126 -14.42 16.13 -9.47
C PHE A 126 -13.60 15.13 -8.65
N LEU A 127 -13.46 13.89 -9.14
CA LEU A 127 -12.69 12.82 -8.48
C LEU A 127 -11.23 13.24 -8.27
N ARG A 128 -10.64 13.90 -9.27
CA ARG A 128 -9.26 14.40 -9.21
C ARG A 128 -9.10 15.57 -8.24
N GLN A 129 -10.00 16.56 -8.28
CA GLN A 129 -9.96 17.73 -7.39
C GLN A 129 -10.15 17.34 -5.93
N LYS A 130 -11.08 16.42 -5.65
CA LYS A 130 -11.33 15.89 -4.30
C LYS A 130 -10.32 14.83 -3.86
N LYS A 131 -9.32 14.51 -4.69
CA LYS A 131 -8.28 13.50 -4.43
C LYS A 131 -8.88 12.14 -4.00
N LEU A 132 -9.99 11.75 -4.62
CA LEU A 132 -10.67 10.49 -4.34
C LEU A 132 -10.01 9.31 -5.06
N MET A 133 -9.35 9.58 -6.20
CA MET A 133 -8.65 8.57 -6.98
C MET A 133 -7.33 9.11 -7.55
N CYS A 134 -6.37 8.21 -7.77
CA CYS A 134 -5.13 8.49 -8.46
C CYS A 134 -5.40 8.64 -9.97
N LEU A 135 -5.72 9.86 -10.40
CA LEU A 135 -5.99 10.16 -11.82
C LEU A 135 -4.88 11.04 -12.41
N PRO A 136 -4.44 10.77 -13.65
CA PRO A 136 -3.43 11.57 -14.36
C PRO A 136 -3.87 13.03 -14.51
N ALA A 137 -2.95 13.91 -14.87
CA ALA A 137 -3.35 15.27 -15.23
C ALA A 137 -4.03 15.29 -16.61
N PRO A 138 -4.94 16.24 -16.88
CA PRO A 138 -5.49 16.42 -18.23
C PRO A 138 -4.39 16.62 -19.28
N SER A 139 -3.31 17.32 -18.92
CA SER A 139 -2.13 17.51 -19.78
C SER A 139 -1.40 16.19 -20.06
N THR A 140 -1.25 15.32 -19.05
CA THR A 140 -0.68 13.98 -19.23
C THR A 140 -1.51 13.17 -20.21
N LEU A 141 -2.84 13.12 -20.04
CA LEU A 141 -3.73 12.43 -20.97
C LEU A 141 -3.64 13.01 -22.38
N SER A 142 -3.63 14.35 -22.52
CA SER A 142 -3.50 15.00 -23.81
C SER A 142 -2.17 14.70 -24.50
N ASN A 143 -1.06 14.60 -23.75
CA ASN A 143 0.23 14.20 -24.32
C ASN A 143 0.20 12.74 -24.78
N TRP A 144 -0.40 11.83 -24.01
CA TRP A 144 -0.59 10.44 -24.42
C TRP A 144 -1.43 10.30 -25.70
N ILE A 145 -2.48 11.12 -25.85
CA ILE A 145 -3.30 11.11 -27.08
C ILE A 145 -2.52 11.66 -28.27
N LYS A 146 -1.63 12.64 -28.08
CA LYS A 146 -0.82 13.20 -29.19
C LYS A 146 0.09 12.15 -29.82
N ASP A 147 0.58 11.21 -29.02
CA ASP A 147 1.41 10.11 -29.50
C ASP A 147 0.61 9.06 -30.28
N PHE A 148 -0.73 9.06 -30.12
CA PHE A 148 -1.64 8.21 -30.87
C PHE A 148 -1.80 8.73 -32.30
N ARG A 149 -1.00 8.18 -33.22
CA ARG A 149 -1.10 8.48 -34.65
C ARG A 149 -2.24 7.68 -35.28
N VAL A 150 -3.31 8.36 -35.64
CA VAL A 150 -4.34 7.82 -36.52
C VAL A 150 -3.88 8.06 -37.95
N ASN A 151 -3.46 7.00 -38.65
CA ASN A 151 -3.15 7.10 -40.07
C ASN A 151 -4.45 7.38 -40.84
N ASN A 152 -4.41 8.37 -41.74
CA ASN A 152 -5.53 8.68 -42.62
C ASN A 152 -5.74 7.50 -43.59
N GLY A 153 -6.87 6.81 -43.49
CA GLY A 153 -7.20 5.64 -44.29
C GLY A 153 -7.94 4.56 -43.49
N PHE A 154 -7.91 3.31 -43.98
CA PHE A 154 -8.46 2.17 -43.27
C PHE A 154 -7.63 1.87 -42.02
N LEU A 155 -8.30 1.67 -40.89
CA LEU A 155 -7.69 1.28 -39.62
C LEU A 155 -7.38 -0.22 -39.63
N TRP A 156 -6.38 -0.62 -40.42
CA TRP A 156 -5.95 -2.01 -40.53
C TRP A 156 -5.64 -2.63 -39.15
N ASN A 157 -4.98 -1.87 -38.29
CA ASN A 157 -4.64 -2.28 -36.93
C ASN A 157 -5.86 -2.58 -36.03
N SER A 158 -7.02 -1.98 -36.32
CA SER A 158 -8.26 -2.23 -35.58
C SER A 158 -8.98 -3.48 -36.08
N LEU A 159 -8.82 -3.82 -37.36
CA LEU A 159 -9.41 -5.02 -37.96
C LEU A 159 -8.75 -6.28 -37.40
N ASP A 160 -7.41 -6.31 -37.36
CA ASP A 160 -6.63 -7.47 -36.90
C ASP A 160 -6.89 -7.79 -35.41
N GLN A 161 -7.19 -6.79 -34.58
CA GLN A 161 -7.49 -6.99 -33.17
C GLN A 161 -8.93 -7.45 -32.92
N ALA A 162 -9.87 -7.09 -33.81
CA ALA A 162 -11.27 -7.47 -33.68
C ALA A 162 -11.50 -8.96 -34.03
N GLU A 163 -10.69 -9.53 -34.93
CA GLU A 163 -10.82 -10.95 -35.32
C GLU A 163 -10.52 -11.95 -34.19
N PHE A 164 -9.68 -11.57 -33.21
CA PHE A 164 -9.35 -12.45 -32.07
C PHE A 164 -10.31 -12.33 -30.88
N ALA A 165 -11.14 -11.27 -30.84
CA ALA A 165 -11.99 -10.98 -29.69
C ALA A 165 -13.40 -11.57 -29.78
N VAL A 166 -13.74 -12.26 -30.87
CA VAL A 166 -14.98 -13.03 -30.98
C VAL A 166 -14.69 -14.48 -30.54
N PRO A 167 -14.87 -14.86 -29.26
CA PRO A 167 -14.99 -16.27 -28.95
C PRO A 167 -16.11 -16.81 -29.83
N ASN A 168 -15.92 -18.00 -30.41
CA ASN A 168 -16.84 -18.72 -31.30
C ASN A 168 -18.22 -19.03 -30.65
N ALA A 169 -18.89 -18.03 -30.07
CA ALA A 169 -20.29 -18.09 -29.75
C ALA A 169 -21.00 -18.03 -31.10
N PRO A 170 -21.81 -19.05 -31.46
CA PRO A 170 -22.65 -18.95 -32.63
C PRO A 170 -23.59 -17.76 -32.42
N VAL A 171 -23.29 -16.64 -33.07
CA VAL A 171 -24.22 -15.52 -33.18
C VAL A 171 -25.35 -16.06 -34.05
N LYS A 172 -26.32 -16.69 -33.38
CA LYS A 172 -27.61 -16.99 -33.96
C LYS A 172 -28.26 -15.63 -34.16
N CYS A 173 -27.96 -15.01 -35.31
CA CYS A 173 -28.68 -13.85 -35.81
C CYS A 173 -30.15 -14.26 -35.85
N ARG A 174 -30.86 -13.95 -34.78
CA ARG A 174 -32.29 -14.15 -34.69
C ARG A 174 -32.86 -13.03 -35.54
N SER A 175 -33.00 -13.30 -36.84
CA SER A 175 -33.83 -12.52 -37.76
C SER A 175 -35.27 -12.63 -37.27
N ARG A 176 -35.59 -11.90 -36.20
CA ARG A 176 -36.95 -11.70 -35.74
C ARG A 176 -37.53 -10.53 -36.51
N ILE A 177 -37.85 -10.80 -37.78
CA ILE A 177 -38.88 -10.07 -38.48
C ILE A 177 -40.19 -10.64 -37.92
N GLU A 178 -40.62 -10.13 -36.77
CA GLU A 178 -42.02 -10.24 -36.35
C GLU A 178 -42.63 -8.86 -36.56
N GLU A 179 -43.16 -8.73 -37.77
CA GLU A 179 -44.23 -7.84 -38.17
C GLU A 179 -45.28 -7.81 -37.05
N THR A 180 -45.26 -6.77 -36.23
CA THR A 180 -46.32 -6.51 -35.25
C THR A 180 -47.13 -5.35 -35.78
N GLN A 181 -48.29 -5.72 -36.33
CA GLN A 181 -49.37 -4.82 -36.66
C GLN A 181 -49.93 -4.14 -35.39
N ASP A 182 -50.61 -3.03 -35.64
CA ASP A 182 -51.51 -2.29 -34.75
C ASP A 182 -50.89 -1.30 -33.75
N VAL A 183 -50.72 -0.09 -34.29
CA VAL A 183 -50.61 1.19 -33.59
C VAL A 183 -51.96 1.53 -32.95
N PRO A 184 -52.09 1.63 -31.61
CA PRO A 184 -53.23 2.29 -31.00
C PRO A 184 -53.03 3.80 -31.08
N SER A 185 -54.08 4.48 -31.53
CA SER A 185 -54.14 5.94 -31.69
C SER A 185 -53.69 6.68 -30.43
N LEU A 186 -52.69 7.55 -30.62
CA LEU A 186 -52.12 8.43 -29.62
C LEU A 186 -53.10 9.58 -29.33
N ASN A 187 -53.98 9.39 -28.36
CA ASN A 187 -54.75 10.50 -27.78
C ASN A 187 -53.85 11.29 -26.81
N GLN A 188 -53.57 12.52 -27.21
CA GLN A 188 -53.45 13.72 -26.39
C GLN A 188 -52.99 13.50 -24.94
N LEU A 189 -51.67 13.54 -24.72
CA LEU A 189 -51.12 13.96 -23.43
C LEU A 189 -50.87 15.46 -23.49
N GLU A 190 -51.59 16.20 -22.65
CA GLU A 190 -51.37 17.63 -22.41
C GLU A 190 -49.97 17.87 -21.80
N PRO A 191 -49.31 18.97 -22.19
CA PRO A 191 -48.04 19.37 -21.59
C PRO A 191 -48.27 19.85 -20.15
N THR A 192 -47.80 19.09 -19.16
CA THR A 192 -47.64 19.59 -17.79
C THR A 192 -46.61 20.73 -17.78
N PRO A 193 -46.92 21.89 -17.16
CA PRO A 193 -45.99 22.99 -17.03
C PRO A 193 -44.85 22.59 -16.09
N ILE A 194 -43.62 22.64 -16.61
CA ILE A 194 -42.40 22.55 -15.82
C ILE A 194 -42.22 23.91 -15.13
N SER A 195 -42.88 24.08 -13.99
CA SER A 195 -42.47 25.05 -12.98
C SER A 195 -41.57 24.31 -12.00
N ASN A 196 -40.29 24.68 -11.96
CA ASN A 196 -39.48 24.70 -10.74
C ASN A 196 -38.20 25.48 -11.07
N GLU A 197 -38.25 26.75 -10.71
CA GLU A 197 -37.11 27.61 -10.46
C GLU A 197 -36.29 26.98 -9.32
N GLU A 198 -35.17 26.31 -9.65
CA GLU A 198 -34.13 26.08 -8.66
C GLU A 198 -33.17 27.27 -8.72
N GLU A 199 -33.45 28.25 -7.84
CA GLU A 199 -32.50 29.27 -7.42
C GLU A 199 -31.22 28.58 -6.94
N PHE A 200 -30.18 28.61 -7.78
CA PHE A 200 -28.84 28.21 -7.38
C PHE A 200 -28.23 29.35 -6.55
N GLU A 201 -28.50 29.33 -5.25
CA GLU A 201 -27.85 30.22 -4.28
C GLU A 201 -26.33 30.13 -4.45
N HIS A 202 -25.73 31.25 -4.87
CA HIS A 202 -24.30 31.48 -4.82
C HIS A 202 -23.86 31.56 -3.35
N HIS A 203 -23.51 30.43 -2.76
CA HIS A 203 -22.67 30.44 -1.57
C HIS A 203 -21.24 30.83 -1.98
N ASN A 204 -20.99 32.14 -1.96
CA ASN A 204 -19.67 32.71 -1.80
C ASN A 204 -19.09 32.19 -0.48
N SER A 205 -18.24 31.17 -0.55
CA SER A 205 -17.34 30.81 0.55
C SER A 205 -16.00 31.52 0.35
N ASP A 206 -16.04 32.84 0.44
CA ASP A 206 -14.88 33.62 0.87
C ASP A 206 -14.78 33.43 2.38
N ASP A 207 -14.16 32.34 2.83
CA ASP A 207 -13.61 32.19 4.17
C ASP A 207 -12.82 30.87 4.28
N CYS A 208 -11.55 30.94 3.88
CA CYS A 208 -10.53 30.01 4.37
C CYS A 208 -9.32 30.81 4.83
N ILE A 209 -9.56 31.48 5.96
CA ILE A 209 -8.65 31.80 7.05
C ILE A 209 -7.27 31.15 6.89
N SER A 210 -6.29 32.02 6.71
CA SER A 210 -4.87 31.78 6.94
C SER A 210 -4.63 31.19 8.34
N LEU A 211 -4.48 29.87 8.44
CA LEU A 211 -3.95 29.20 9.62
C LEU A 211 -2.44 29.01 9.45
N SER A 212 -1.73 30.13 9.51
CA SER A 212 -0.31 30.17 9.86
C SER A 212 -0.20 29.97 11.38
N MET A 213 -0.15 28.71 11.83
CA MET A 213 0.32 28.41 13.18
C MET A 213 1.69 27.78 13.12
N ALA A 214 2.62 28.54 13.70
CA ALA A 214 4.00 28.20 13.95
C ALA A 214 4.11 26.89 14.75
N LEU A 215 4.94 25.98 14.25
CA LEU A 215 5.57 24.95 15.06
C LEU A 215 7.06 25.25 15.11
N THR A 216 7.43 26.21 15.96
CA THR A 216 8.77 26.27 16.54
C THR A 216 8.91 25.10 17.50
N PHE A 217 9.50 24.01 17.01
CA PHE A 217 9.90 22.90 17.86
C PHE A 217 11.33 23.14 18.32
N GLU A 218 11.46 23.86 19.43
CA GLU A 218 12.66 23.81 20.26
C GLU A 218 12.76 22.41 20.88
N ARG A 219 13.92 21.77 20.74
CA ARG A 219 14.37 20.79 21.72
C ARG A 219 15.88 20.86 21.85
N GLU A 220 16.29 21.60 22.86
CA GLU A 220 17.59 21.54 23.51
C GLU A 220 17.78 20.19 24.23
N SER A 221 19.06 19.82 24.35
CA SER A 221 19.74 19.05 25.41
C SER A 221 19.25 17.63 25.76
#